data_AF-A0A955GI96-F1
#
_entry.id   AF-A0A955GI96-F1
#
_cell.length_a   1.000
_cell.length_b   1.000
_cell.length_c   1.000
_cell.angle_alpha   90.00
_cell.angle_beta   90.00
_cell.angle_gamma   90.00
#
_symmetry.space_group_name_H-M   'P 1'
#
loop_
_entity.id
_entity.type
_entity.pdbx_description
1 polymer ?
#
loop_
_entity_poly.entity_id
_entity_poly.type
_entity_poly.pdbx_seq_one_letter_code
_entity_poly.pdbx_strand_id
1 'polypeptide(L)'
;MFFKKSKPGSVSASSLQNEKLKSDIILNSIEDGVVLIDSQGTILTLNPGAENITGWSAKDATSLNFATVLQFVDKDGQAYPEVNNPVLRVFKEAKVVRDNQVALRTSSQKHIAIFISCSPLMNQSGQVEGAVAVFRDVSKERSEESQRAEFISTASHEMRTPVAAIEGYLALAMNDAVCKIDSKAREYLDKAHSSTEHLGKLFQDLLTAAKSEDGRLTNHPSVTDMGAFLQE
;
A
#
# COMPACT_ATOMS: atom_id res chain seq x y z
N MET A 1 18.96 -61.30 -33.04
CA MET A 1 17.59 -60.92 -32.63
C MET A 1 17.58 -60.82 -31.10
N PHE A 2 17.62 -59.62 -30.51
CA PHE A 2 16.44 -58.76 -30.18
C PHE A 2 15.56 -59.47 -29.12
N PHE A 3 15.30 -59.02 -27.88
CA PHE A 3 15.27 -57.69 -27.24
C PHE A 3 15.57 -57.83 -25.73
N LYS A 4 16.41 -56.94 -25.17
CA LYS A 4 16.51 -56.73 -23.71
C LYS A 4 15.46 -55.67 -23.36
N LYS A 5 14.36 -56.07 -22.70
CA LYS A 5 13.32 -55.14 -22.23
C LYS A 5 13.95 -54.13 -21.27
N SER A 6 14.04 -52.88 -21.69
CA SER A 6 14.29 -51.73 -20.82
C SER A 6 13.08 -51.54 -19.90
N LYS A 7 13.30 -51.64 -18.58
CA LYS A 7 12.30 -51.24 -17.58
C LYS A 7 12.12 -49.71 -17.65
N PRO A 8 10.90 -49.19 -17.81
CA PRO A 8 10.62 -47.78 -17.56
C PRO A 8 10.35 -47.62 -16.06
N GLY A 9 11.13 -46.81 -15.34
CA GLY A 9 10.85 -46.59 -13.92
C GLY A 9 11.95 -45.98 -13.05
N SER A 10 12.92 -45.23 -13.61
CA SER A 10 13.85 -44.44 -12.79
C SER A 10 13.63 -42.95 -13.04
N VAL A 11 12.46 -42.44 -12.65
CA VAL A 11 12.39 -41.04 -12.23
C VAL A 11 13.21 -41.01 -10.94
N SER A 12 14.45 -40.57 -11.09
CA SER A 12 15.50 -40.73 -10.10
C SER A 12 15.16 -39.96 -8.83
N ALA A 13 15.32 -40.59 -7.66
CA ALA A 13 15.20 -39.92 -6.36
C ALA A 13 16.05 -38.63 -6.28
N SER A 14 17.14 -38.56 -7.06
CA SER A 14 17.96 -37.35 -7.21
C SER A 14 17.23 -36.17 -7.87
N SER A 15 16.31 -36.41 -8.81
CA SER A 15 15.53 -35.36 -9.48
C SER A 15 14.52 -34.73 -8.53
N LEU A 16 13.79 -35.55 -7.76
CA LEU A 16 12.86 -35.09 -6.73
C LEU A 16 13.59 -34.35 -5.60
N GLN A 17 14.76 -34.85 -5.19
CA GLN A 17 15.60 -34.18 -4.20
C GLN A 17 16.07 -32.81 -4.72
N ASN A 18 16.48 -32.72 -5.99
CA ASN A 18 16.91 -31.46 -6.60
C ASN A 18 15.77 -30.45 -6.77
N GLU A 19 14.56 -30.89 -7.13
CA GLU A 19 13.40 -30.01 -7.20
C GLU A 19 13.03 -29.48 -5.81
N LYS A 20 13.03 -30.33 -4.79
CA LYS A 20 12.77 -29.91 -3.40
C LYS A 20 13.81 -28.90 -2.91
N LEU A 21 15.10 -29.18 -3.14
CA LEU A 21 16.19 -28.26 -2.79
C LEU A 21 16.07 -26.90 -3.49
N LYS A 22 15.69 -26.88 -4.77
CA LYS A 22 15.47 -25.63 -5.51
C LYS A 22 14.32 -24.82 -4.92
N SER A 23 13.19 -25.47 -4.62
CA SER A 23 12.04 -24.81 -3.98
C SER A 23 12.39 -24.24 -2.61
N ASP A 24 13.11 -25.00 -1.78
CA ASP A 24 13.54 -24.56 -0.45
C ASP A 24 14.49 -23.37 -0.54
N ILE A 25 15.45 -23.38 -1.48
CA ILE A 25 16.37 -22.25 -1.71
C ILE A 25 15.60 -20.99 -2.12
N ILE A 26 14.63 -21.12 -3.03
CA ILE A 26 13.82 -19.99 -3.49
C ILE A 26 13.04 -19.42 -2.31
N LEU A 27 12.29 -20.23 -1.57
CA LEU A 27 11.47 -19.79 -0.44
C LEU A 27 12.29 -19.13 0.67
N ASN A 28 13.50 -19.64 0.92
CA ASN A 28 14.40 -19.11 1.95
C ASN A 28 15.11 -17.82 1.53
N SER A 29 15.17 -17.53 0.23
CA SER A 29 15.78 -16.29 -0.30
C SER A 29 14.80 -15.12 -0.38
N ILE A 30 13.50 -15.38 -0.21
CA ILE A 30 12.45 -14.36 -0.28
C ILE A 30 12.29 -13.71 1.10
N GLU A 31 12.48 -12.38 1.16
CA GLU A 31 12.24 -11.58 2.37
C GLU A 31 10.76 -11.36 2.64
N ASP A 32 9.93 -11.32 1.59
CA ASP A 32 8.47 -11.33 1.72
C ASP A 32 8.01 -12.62 2.42
N GLY A 33 6.97 -12.51 3.24
CA GLY A 33 6.35 -13.64 3.88
C GLY A 33 5.56 -14.49 2.90
N VAL A 34 5.84 -15.78 2.86
CA VAL A 34 5.14 -16.77 2.03
C VAL A 34 4.58 -17.84 2.94
N VAL A 35 3.26 -18.03 2.86
CA VAL A 35 2.52 -19.01 3.65
C VAL A 35 1.66 -19.87 2.74
N LEU A 36 1.83 -21.18 2.86
CA LEU A 36 1.00 -22.17 2.18
C LEU A 36 -0.08 -22.66 3.13
N ILE A 37 -1.34 -22.64 2.68
CA ILE A 37 -2.52 -22.98 3.46
C ILE A 37 -3.31 -24.06 2.71
N ASP A 38 -3.76 -25.10 3.42
CA ASP A 38 -4.61 -26.15 2.85
C ASP A 38 -6.10 -25.74 2.77
N SER A 39 -6.92 -26.60 2.17
CA SER A 39 -8.37 -26.41 2.07
C SER A 39 -9.13 -26.25 3.39
N GLN A 40 -8.54 -26.67 4.52
CA GLN A 40 -9.12 -26.55 5.86
C GLN A 40 -8.63 -25.30 6.60
N GLY A 41 -7.78 -24.48 5.95
CA GLY A 41 -7.19 -23.31 6.56
C GLY A 41 -5.97 -23.61 7.43
N THR A 42 -5.38 -24.80 7.33
CA THR A 42 -4.19 -25.19 8.08
C THR A 42 -2.93 -24.72 7.37
N ILE A 43 -1.99 -24.14 8.12
CA ILE A 43 -0.68 -23.76 7.58
C ILE A 43 0.15 -25.02 7.31
N LEU A 44 0.56 -25.20 6.06
CA LEU A 44 1.45 -26.26 5.60
C LEU A 44 2.92 -25.82 5.58
N THR A 45 3.17 -24.55 5.29
CA THR A 45 4.53 -24.00 5.19
C THR A 45 4.53 -22.53 5.53
N LEU A 46 5.59 -22.11 6.20
CA LEU A 46 5.88 -20.73 6.58
C LEU A 46 7.36 -20.51 6.26
N ASN A 47 7.68 -19.61 5.32
CA ASN A 47 9.08 -19.33 4.96
C ASN A 47 9.76 -18.41 6.01
N PRO A 48 11.09 -18.24 5.98
CA PRO A 48 11.80 -17.36 6.91
C PRO A 48 11.33 -15.90 6.88
N GLY A 49 10.95 -15.37 5.71
CA GLY A 49 10.34 -14.03 5.61
C GLY A 49 9.06 -13.91 6.43
N ALA A 50 8.21 -14.93 6.38
CA ALA A 50 6.97 -14.97 7.16
C ALA A 50 7.26 -15.17 8.65
N GLU A 51 8.28 -15.94 9.03
CA GLU A 51 8.71 -16.02 10.44
C GLU A 51 9.11 -14.65 10.99
N ASN A 52 9.92 -13.91 10.23
CA ASN A 52 10.41 -12.58 10.63
C ASN A 52 9.27 -11.56 10.78
N ILE A 53 8.32 -11.55 9.84
CA ILE A 53 7.20 -10.60 9.85
C ILE A 53 6.16 -10.98 10.91
N THR A 54 5.78 -12.26 11.00
CA THR A 54 4.72 -12.69 11.94
C THR A 54 5.22 -12.86 13.38
N GLY A 55 6.52 -13.09 13.57
CA GLY A 55 7.12 -13.45 14.85
C GLY A 55 6.80 -14.89 15.29
N TRP A 56 6.24 -15.72 14.41
CA TRP A 56 6.00 -17.14 14.66
C TRP A 56 7.12 -17.98 14.03
N SER A 57 7.55 -19.04 14.70
CA SER A 57 8.41 -20.02 14.06
C SER A 57 7.60 -20.93 13.13
N ALA A 58 8.19 -21.41 12.05
CA ALA A 58 7.56 -22.37 11.16
C ALA A 58 7.15 -23.64 11.92
N LYS A 59 7.95 -24.05 12.92
CA LYS A 59 7.66 -25.22 13.77
C LYS A 59 6.39 -25.05 14.59
N ASP A 60 6.14 -23.84 15.11
CA ASP A 60 4.97 -23.56 15.96
C ASP A 60 3.74 -23.19 15.12
N ALA A 61 3.94 -22.60 13.94
CA ALA A 61 2.86 -22.19 13.04
C ALA A 61 2.30 -23.32 12.18
N THR A 62 3.15 -24.28 11.77
CA THR A 62 2.71 -25.39 10.92
C THR A 62 1.71 -26.26 11.67
N SER A 63 0.65 -26.71 10.99
CA SER A 63 -0.48 -27.45 11.56
C SER A 63 -1.45 -26.61 12.40
N LEU A 64 -1.21 -25.31 12.58
CA LEU A 64 -2.20 -24.39 13.14
C LEU A 64 -3.11 -23.83 12.06
N ASN A 65 -4.30 -23.40 12.47
CA ASN A 65 -5.17 -22.62 11.60
C ASN A 65 -4.52 -21.26 11.30
N PHE A 66 -4.60 -20.82 10.04
CA PHE A 66 -4.00 -19.56 9.59
C PHE A 66 -4.47 -18.36 10.41
N ALA A 67 -5.72 -18.34 10.90
CA ALA A 67 -6.27 -17.22 11.66
C ALA A 67 -5.56 -17.01 13.03
N THR A 68 -4.89 -18.05 13.55
CA THR A 68 -4.10 -17.94 14.78
C THR A 68 -2.79 -17.18 14.54
N VAL A 69 -2.18 -17.38 13.37
CA VAL A 69 -0.84 -16.86 13.02
C VAL A 69 -0.94 -15.55 12.24
N LEU A 70 -1.83 -15.49 11.25
CA LEU A 70 -2.11 -14.34 10.40
C LEU A 70 -3.27 -13.53 10.97
N GLN A 71 -3.03 -12.91 12.13
CA GLN A 71 -4.02 -12.05 12.77
C GLN A 71 -4.10 -10.71 12.05
N PHE A 72 -5.06 -10.60 11.12
CA PHE A 72 -5.30 -9.37 10.39
C PHE A 72 -6.02 -8.34 11.25
N VAL A 73 -5.51 -7.11 11.22
CA VAL A 73 -6.09 -5.95 11.90
C VAL A 73 -6.14 -4.75 10.96
N ASP A 74 -7.02 -3.80 11.26
CA ASP A 74 -7.03 -2.51 10.58
C ASP A 74 -5.96 -1.55 11.15
N LYS A 75 -5.93 -0.33 10.61
CA LYS A 75 -5.01 0.74 11.04
C LYS A 75 -5.15 1.11 12.52
N ASP A 76 -6.31 0.88 13.12
CA ASP A 76 -6.64 1.21 14.51
C ASP A 76 -6.41 -0.01 15.44
N GLY A 77 -5.94 -1.12 14.87
CA GLY A 77 -5.66 -2.36 15.60
C GLY A 77 -6.88 -3.25 15.83
N GLN A 78 -8.04 -2.88 15.28
CA GLN A 78 -9.26 -3.68 15.41
C GLN A 78 -9.20 -4.91 14.51
N ALA A 79 -9.88 -5.97 14.93
CA ALA A 79 -9.94 -7.21 14.17
C ALA A 79 -10.51 -6.94 12.76
N TYR A 80 -9.80 -7.39 11.74
CA TYR A 80 -10.23 -7.19 10.37
C TYR A 80 -11.48 -8.04 10.09
N PRO A 81 -12.56 -7.46 9.51
CA PRO A 81 -13.80 -8.22 9.28
C PRO A 81 -13.56 -9.47 8.44
N GLU A 82 -14.19 -10.59 8.81
CA GLU A 82 -14.03 -11.86 8.08
C GLU A 82 -14.39 -11.76 6.59
N VAL A 83 -15.39 -10.95 6.26
CA VAL A 83 -15.80 -10.67 4.87
C VAL A 83 -14.68 -10.03 4.04
N ASN A 84 -13.77 -9.30 4.69
CA ASN A 84 -12.64 -8.64 4.05
C ASN A 84 -11.34 -9.43 4.21
N ASN A 85 -11.31 -10.49 5.01
CA ASN A 85 -10.11 -11.30 5.25
C ASN A 85 -9.59 -11.88 3.92
N PRO A 86 -8.35 -11.52 3.48
CA PRO A 86 -7.84 -11.90 2.17
C PRO A 86 -7.77 -13.42 1.94
N VAL A 87 -7.48 -14.19 3.00
CA VAL A 87 -7.43 -15.66 2.93
C VAL A 87 -8.85 -16.24 2.82
N LEU A 88 -9.82 -15.77 3.60
CA LEU A 88 -11.19 -16.28 3.47
C LEU A 88 -11.80 -15.94 2.10
N ARG A 89 -11.51 -14.74 1.60
CA ARG A 89 -11.96 -14.30 0.27
C ARG A 89 -11.37 -15.14 -0.85
N VAL A 90 -10.09 -15.54 -0.78
CA VAL A 90 -9.47 -16.34 -1.85
C VAL A 90 -10.15 -17.71 -1.98
N PHE A 91 -10.51 -18.34 -0.85
CA PHE A 91 -11.26 -19.61 -0.85
C PHE A 91 -12.70 -19.46 -1.37
N LYS A 92 -13.35 -18.33 -1.07
CA LYS A 92 -14.73 -18.06 -1.49
C LYS A 92 -14.85 -17.64 -2.95
N GLU A 93 -13.96 -16.77 -3.41
CA GLU A 93 -14.03 -16.14 -4.74
C GLU A 93 -13.28 -16.95 -5.80
N ALA A 94 -12.40 -17.87 -5.40
CA ALA A 94 -11.54 -18.65 -6.29
C ALA A 94 -10.71 -17.77 -7.26
N LYS A 95 -10.33 -16.58 -6.80
CA LYS A 95 -9.55 -15.57 -7.55
C LYS A 95 -8.48 -14.96 -6.67
N VAL A 96 -7.45 -14.40 -7.28
CA VAL A 96 -6.40 -13.68 -6.56
C VAL A 96 -7.02 -12.48 -5.83
N VAL A 97 -6.77 -12.39 -4.53
CA VAL A 97 -7.19 -11.29 -3.66
C VAL A 97 -5.97 -10.50 -3.25
N ARG A 98 -6.04 -9.17 -3.36
CA ARG A 98 -4.97 -8.26 -2.93
C ARG A 98 -5.52 -7.23 -1.97
N ASP A 99 -4.73 -6.89 -0.97
CA ASP A 99 -5.08 -5.88 0.03
C ASP A 99 -3.83 -5.11 0.45
N ASN A 100 -3.96 -3.78 0.55
CA ASN A 100 -2.91 -2.87 0.97
C ASN A 100 -3.37 -1.95 2.12
N GLN A 101 -4.44 -2.29 2.83
CA GLN A 101 -4.95 -1.52 3.98
C GLN A 101 -4.92 -2.33 5.28
N VAL A 102 -4.53 -3.59 5.20
CA VAL A 102 -4.43 -4.50 6.33
C VAL A 102 -3.07 -4.43 7.02
N ALA A 103 -3.06 -4.72 8.32
CA ALA A 103 -1.86 -4.95 9.10
C ALA A 103 -1.91 -6.36 9.72
N LEU A 104 -0.75 -6.91 10.04
CA LEU A 104 -0.61 -8.12 10.85
C LEU A 104 -0.31 -7.77 12.28
N ARG A 105 -0.96 -8.48 13.21
CA ARG A 105 -0.57 -8.52 14.61
C ARG A 105 0.40 -9.67 14.82
N THR A 106 1.61 -9.35 15.23
CA THR A 106 2.67 -10.33 15.48
C THR A 106 2.39 -11.14 16.76
N SER A 107 3.12 -12.25 16.94
CA SER A 107 3.12 -13.01 18.20
C SER A 107 3.45 -12.14 19.44
N SER A 108 4.25 -11.08 19.25
CA SER A 108 4.63 -10.09 20.26
C SER A 108 3.66 -8.92 20.40
N GLN A 109 2.47 -8.97 19.78
CA GLN A 109 1.43 -7.93 19.79
C GLN A 109 1.81 -6.62 19.07
N LYS A 110 2.84 -6.62 18.23
CA LYS A 110 3.18 -5.47 17.37
C LYS A 110 2.27 -5.46 16.15
N HIS A 111 1.91 -4.28 15.66
CA HIS A 111 1.24 -4.13 14.36
C HIS A 111 2.26 -3.83 13.26
N ILE A 112 2.18 -4.57 12.16
CA ILE A 112 3.02 -4.40 10.99
C ILE A 112 2.11 -4.15 9.79
N ALA A 113 2.25 -2.99 9.15
CA ALA A 113 1.49 -2.68 7.94
C ALA A 113 1.98 -3.59 6.82
N ILE A 114 1.06 -4.26 6.13
CA ILE A 114 1.45 -5.17 5.04
C ILE A 114 0.72 -4.87 3.74
N PHE A 115 1.39 -5.22 2.65
CA PHE A 115 0.73 -5.54 1.39
C PHE A 115 0.58 -7.06 1.31
N ILE A 116 -0.59 -7.58 0.97
CA ILE A 116 -0.84 -9.01 0.83
C ILE A 116 -1.48 -9.36 -0.51
N SER A 117 -1.05 -10.48 -1.08
CA SER A 117 -1.65 -11.14 -2.22
C SER A 117 -1.90 -12.60 -1.89
N CYS A 118 -3.17 -13.00 -1.88
CA CYS A 118 -3.59 -14.39 -1.71
C CYS A 118 -3.99 -14.98 -3.05
N SER A 119 -3.35 -16.08 -3.43
CA SER A 119 -3.61 -16.79 -4.69
C SER A 119 -4.18 -18.18 -4.41
N PRO A 120 -5.29 -18.59 -5.05
CA PRO A 120 -5.86 -19.92 -4.85
C PRO A 120 -4.99 -20.98 -5.54
N LEU A 121 -4.85 -22.13 -4.91
CA LEU A 121 -4.31 -23.33 -5.53
C LEU A 121 -5.48 -24.19 -6.02
N MET A 122 -5.55 -24.40 -7.32
CA MET A 122 -6.61 -25.18 -7.95
C MET A 122 -6.18 -26.62 -8.16
N ASN A 123 -7.05 -27.56 -7.86
CA ASN A 123 -6.88 -28.95 -8.26
C ASN A 123 -7.24 -29.14 -9.76
N GLN A 124 -7.02 -30.35 -10.27
CA GLN A 124 -7.33 -30.71 -11.67
C GLN A 124 -8.83 -30.56 -12.03
N SER A 125 -9.70 -30.57 -11.02
CA SER A 125 -11.15 -30.40 -11.15
C SER A 125 -11.61 -28.93 -11.15
N GLY A 126 -10.67 -27.98 -11.02
CA GLY A 126 -10.96 -26.54 -10.93
C GLY A 126 -11.49 -26.08 -9.57
N GLN A 127 -11.35 -26.89 -8.52
CA GLN A 127 -11.73 -26.53 -7.15
C GLN A 127 -10.52 -26.03 -6.38
N VAL A 128 -10.74 -25.12 -5.42
CA VAL A 128 -9.68 -24.61 -4.55
C VAL A 128 -9.28 -25.69 -3.54
N GLU A 129 -8.03 -26.17 -3.64
CA GLU A 129 -7.42 -27.17 -2.74
C GLU A 129 -6.56 -26.53 -1.65
N GLY A 130 -6.21 -25.25 -1.82
CA GLY A 130 -5.42 -24.50 -0.86
C GLY A 130 -5.23 -23.05 -1.32
N ALA A 131 -4.36 -22.32 -0.64
CA ALA A 131 -4.00 -20.96 -0.97
C ALA A 131 -2.53 -20.69 -0.66
N VAL A 132 -1.93 -19.79 -1.44
CA VAL A 132 -0.63 -19.19 -1.13
C VAL A 132 -0.87 -17.72 -0.77
N ALA A 133 -0.53 -17.35 0.46
CA ALA A 133 -0.51 -15.96 0.89
C ALA A 133 0.93 -15.45 0.80
N VAL A 134 1.13 -14.37 0.04
CA VAL A 134 2.39 -13.63 -0.02
C VAL A 134 2.16 -12.26 0.57
N PHE A 135 2.94 -11.86 1.57
CA PHE A 135 2.82 -10.54 2.19
C PHE A 135 4.17 -9.87 2.41
N ARG A 136 4.18 -8.56 2.26
CA ARG A 136 5.36 -7.70 2.43
C ARG A 136 5.12 -6.73 3.57
N ASP A 137 6.11 -6.55 4.44
CA ASP A 137 6.15 -5.43 5.38
C ASP A 137 6.33 -4.13 4.60
N VAL A 138 5.34 -3.24 4.67
CA VAL A 138 5.35 -1.90 4.03
C VAL A 138 5.38 -0.79 5.08
N SER A 139 5.74 -1.11 6.33
CA SER A 139 5.70 -0.16 7.45
C SER A 139 6.67 0.99 7.25
N LYS A 140 7.85 0.71 6.68
CA LYS A 140 8.87 1.74 6.44
C LYS A 140 8.42 2.70 5.34
N GLU A 141 7.99 2.15 4.21
CA GLU A 141 7.50 2.91 3.06
C GLU A 141 6.32 3.80 3.47
N ARG A 142 5.34 3.25 4.19
CA ARG A 142 4.21 4.05 4.69
C ARG A 142 4.63 5.12 5.69
N SER A 143 5.61 4.85 6.55
CA SER A 143 6.12 5.86 7.49
C SER A 143 6.82 7.00 6.74
N GLU A 144 7.64 6.68 5.74
CA GLU A 144 8.34 7.68 4.91
C GLU A 144 7.34 8.51 4.09
N GLU A 145 6.34 7.86 3.49
CA GLU A 145 5.24 8.54 2.79
C GLU A 145 4.45 9.47 3.72
N SER A 146 4.07 8.98 4.91
CA SER A 146 3.34 9.79 5.89
C SER A 146 4.16 10.98 6.40
N GLN A 147 5.44 10.79 6.70
CA GLN A 147 6.33 11.88 7.13
C GLN A 147 6.50 12.93 6.04
N ARG A 148 6.65 12.51 4.78
CA ARG A 148 6.75 13.42 3.64
C ARG A 148 5.45 14.22 3.49
N ALA A 149 4.29 13.57 3.59
CA ALA A 149 2.99 14.22 3.51
C ALA A 149 2.79 15.24 4.65
N GLU A 150 3.14 14.88 5.88
CA GLU A 150 3.05 15.74 7.06
C GLU A 150 3.97 16.97 6.94
N PHE A 151 5.20 16.77 6.46
CA PHE A 151 6.14 17.86 6.21
C PHE A 151 5.59 18.85 5.18
N ILE A 152 5.10 18.36 4.03
CA ILE A 152 4.53 19.22 2.98
C ILE A 152 3.31 19.98 3.51
N SER A 153 2.43 19.30 4.27
CA SER A 153 1.25 19.93 4.87
C SER A 153 1.65 21.06 5.82
N THR A 154 2.57 20.79 6.74
CA THR A 154 3.04 21.76 7.74
C THR A 154 3.72 22.95 7.08
N ALA A 155 4.67 22.71 6.17
CA ALA A 155 5.37 23.76 5.46
C ALA A 155 4.39 24.69 4.72
N SER A 156 3.36 24.12 4.09
CA SER A 156 2.37 24.92 3.35
C SER A 156 1.48 25.75 4.28
N HIS A 157 1.12 25.23 5.46
CA HIS A 157 0.39 26.00 6.46
C HIS A 157 1.23 27.18 6.98
N GLU A 158 2.49 26.93 7.31
CA GLU A 158 3.43 27.94 7.78
C GLU A 158 3.75 29.00 6.71
N MET A 159 3.69 28.63 5.43
CA MET A 159 3.90 29.56 4.30
C MET A 159 2.66 30.39 3.97
N ARG A 160 1.44 29.91 4.23
CA ARG A 160 0.20 30.65 3.95
C ARG A 160 0.11 31.95 4.75
N THR A 161 0.51 31.92 6.02
CA THR A 161 0.45 33.07 6.92
C THR A 161 1.31 34.26 6.47
N PRO A 162 2.62 34.10 6.19
CA PRO A 162 3.44 35.21 5.70
C PRO A 162 3.02 35.68 4.31
N VAL A 163 2.55 34.80 3.43
CA VAL A 163 2.00 35.18 2.11
C VAL A 163 0.78 36.08 2.29
N ALA A 164 -0.19 35.69 3.11
CA ALA A 164 -1.37 36.49 3.40
C ALA A 164 -1.02 37.85 4.06
N ALA A 165 0.01 37.89 4.91
CA ALA A 165 0.49 39.14 5.50
C ALA A 165 1.11 40.07 4.44
N ILE A 166 1.93 39.53 3.54
CA ILE A 166 2.52 40.28 2.41
C ILE A 166 1.41 40.82 1.50
N GLU A 167 0.42 39.99 1.14
CA GLU A 167 -0.75 40.44 0.36
C GLU A 167 -1.49 41.57 1.06
N GLY A 168 -1.73 41.45 2.37
CA GLY A 168 -2.38 42.49 3.16
C GLY A 168 -1.60 43.82 3.17
N TYR A 169 -0.27 43.77 3.37
CA TYR A 169 0.56 44.97 3.35
C TYR A 169 0.65 45.60 1.95
N LEU A 170 0.74 44.78 0.90
CA LEU A 170 0.72 45.27 -0.47
C LEU A 170 -0.62 45.93 -0.80
N ALA A 171 -1.74 45.32 -0.40
CA ALA A 171 -3.07 45.88 -0.58
C ALA A 171 -3.24 47.24 0.14
N LEU A 172 -2.69 47.38 1.35
CA LEU A 172 -2.67 48.67 2.06
C LEU A 172 -1.78 49.70 1.38
N ALA A 173 -0.57 49.32 0.94
CA ALA A 173 0.36 50.21 0.25
C ALA A 173 -0.18 50.70 -1.10
N MET A 174 -0.98 49.86 -1.77
CA MET A 174 -1.68 50.13 -3.02
C MET A 174 -3.02 50.87 -2.84
N ASN A 175 -3.45 51.11 -1.60
CA ASN A 175 -4.68 51.84 -1.33
C ASN A 175 -4.39 53.35 -1.27
N ASP A 176 -4.91 54.09 -2.25
CA ASP A 176 -4.71 55.54 -2.37
C ASP A 176 -5.28 56.34 -1.19
N ALA A 177 -6.20 55.76 -0.41
CA ALA A 177 -6.72 56.36 0.83
C ALA A 177 -5.76 56.23 2.03
N VAL A 178 -4.81 55.30 1.97
CA VAL A 178 -3.84 55.02 3.04
C VAL A 178 -2.47 55.64 2.72
N CYS A 179 -1.97 55.43 1.50
CA CYS A 179 -0.66 55.90 1.06
C CYS A 179 -0.75 56.59 -0.31
N LYS A 180 0.04 57.66 -0.49
CA LYS A 180 0.30 58.23 -1.82
C LYS A 180 1.63 57.72 -2.33
N ILE A 181 1.59 57.02 -3.46
CA ILE A 181 2.77 56.46 -4.14
C ILE A 181 2.84 57.02 -5.56
N ASP A 182 4.06 57.22 -6.07
CA ASP A 182 4.25 57.60 -7.47
C ASP A 182 4.01 56.41 -8.41
N SER A 183 3.95 56.69 -9.72
CA SER A 183 3.68 55.68 -10.74
C SER A 183 4.75 54.58 -10.82
N LYS A 184 6.00 54.89 -10.48
CA LYS A 184 7.09 53.92 -10.53
C LYS A 184 7.04 52.97 -9.34
N ALA A 185 6.73 53.48 -8.15
CA ALA A 185 6.47 52.69 -6.96
C ALA A 185 5.24 51.78 -7.16
N ARG A 186 4.17 52.30 -7.79
CA ARG A 186 2.99 51.49 -8.17
C ARG A 186 3.39 50.28 -9.02
N GLU A 187 4.18 50.50 -10.07
CA GLU A 187 4.62 49.42 -10.97
C GLU A 187 5.38 48.31 -10.22
N TYR A 188 6.24 48.66 -9.25
CA TYR A 188 6.95 47.66 -8.45
C TYR A 188 6.03 46.91 -7.48
N LEU A 189 5.04 47.60 -6.87
CA LEU A 189 4.08 46.97 -5.97
C LEU A 189 3.13 46.02 -6.71
N ASP A 190 2.69 46.38 -7.92
CA ASP A 190 1.90 45.48 -8.78
C ASP A 190 2.68 44.20 -9.11
N LYS A 191 3.97 44.33 -9.46
CA LYS A 191 4.84 43.17 -9.69
C LYS A 191 5.03 42.31 -8.44
N ALA A 192 5.18 42.95 -7.27
CA ALA A 192 5.28 42.25 -6.00
C ALA A 192 3.98 41.49 -5.69
N HIS A 193 2.82 42.11 -5.91
CA HIS A 193 1.52 41.50 -5.71
C HIS A 193 1.30 40.27 -6.60
N SER A 194 1.52 40.39 -7.91
CA SER A 194 1.42 39.24 -8.82
C SER A 194 2.40 38.11 -8.48
N SER A 195 3.59 38.46 -7.97
CA SER A 195 4.57 37.45 -7.53
C SER A 195 4.10 36.71 -6.28
N THR A 196 3.46 37.41 -5.34
CA THR A 196 2.88 36.82 -4.13
C THR A 196 1.67 35.93 -4.44
N GLU A 197 0.78 36.36 -5.34
CA GLU A 197 -0.35 35.53 -5.81
C GLU A 197 0.13 34.24 -6.47
N HIS A 198 1.14 34.35 -7.34
CA HIS A 198 1.74 33.18 -8.00
C HIS A 198 2.36 32.23 -6.96
N LEU A 199 3.06 32.76 -5.95
CA LEU A 199 3.62 31.96 -4.87
C LEU A 199 2.52 31.22 -4.07
N GLY A 200 1.41 31.90 -3.77
CA GLY A 200 0.26 31.29 -3.11
C GLY A 200 -0.33 30.12 -3.93
N LYS A 201 -0.46 30.31 -5.25
CA LYS A 201 -0.94 29.26 -6.17
C LYS A 201 0.00 28.05 -6.21
N LEU A 202 1.31 28.28 -6.31
CA LEU A 202 2.30 27.20 -6.31
C LEU A 202 2.24 26.35 -5.03
N PHE A 203 2.06 26.96 -3.87
CA PHE A 203 1.88 26.22 -2.62
C PHE A 203 0.60 25.39 -2.60
N GLN A 204 -0.49 25.95 -3.13
CA GLN A 204 -1.75 25.23 -3.24
C GLN A 204 -1.67 24.04 -4.20
N ASP A 205 -0.96 24.21 -5.33
CA ASP A 205 -0.73 23.15 -6.30
C ASP A 205 0.15 22.03 -5.72
N LEU A 206 1.23 22.38 -5.01
CA LEU A 206 2.09 21.42 -4.31
C LEU A 206 1.31 20.60 -3.28
N LEU A 207 0.46 21.23 -2.48
CA LEU A 207 -0.43 20.56 -1.53
C LEU A 207 -1.38 19.59 -2.22
N THR A 208 -1.92 20.00 -3.36
CA THR A 208 -2.89 19.20 -4.12
C THR A 208 -2.21 17.97 -4.71
N ALA A 209 -1.00 18.14 -5.27
CA ALA A 209 -0.18 17.03 -5.74
C ALA A 209 0.16 16.05 -4.61
N ALA A 210 0.60 16.53 -3.46
CA ALA A 210 0.92 15.68 -2.31
C ALA A 210 -0.30 14.90 -1.79
N LYS A 211 -1.49 15.51 -1.75
CA LYS A 211 -2.74 14.82 -1.40
C LYS A 211 -3.16 13.78 -2.44
N SER A 212 -2.80 13.99 -3.71
CA SER A 212 -3.07 13.04 -4.79
C SER A 212 -2.21 11.78 -4.68
N GLU A 213 -0.91 11.94 -4.41
CA GLU A 213 0.03 10.82 -4.30
C GLU A 213 -0.34 9.87 -3.15
N ASP A 214 -0.85 10.40 -2.03
CA ASP A 214 -1.25 9.61 -0.85
C ASP A 214 -2.72 9.10 -0.92
N GLY A 215 -3.39 9.25 -2.07
CA GLY A 215 -4.78 8.80 -2.23
C GLY A 215 -5.80 9.51 -1.32
N ARG A 216 -5.44 10.65 -0.70
CA ARG A 216 -6.30 11.44 0.20
C ARG A 216 -7.15 12.49 -0.53
N LEU A 217 -7.11 12.53 -1.86
CA LEU A 217 -8.03 13.36 -2.63
C LEU A 217 -9.46 12.83 -2.44
N THR A 218 -10.27 13.61 -1.73
CA THR A 218 -11.68 13.31 -1.56
C THR A 218 -12.41 13.57 -2.87
N ASN A 219 -12.88 12.52 -3.53
CA ASN A 219 -13.70 12.64 -4.72
C ASN A 219 -15.19 12.57 -4.33
N HIS A 220 -15.96 13.59 -4.73
CA HIS A 220 -17.40 13.66 -4.51
C HIS A 220 -18.11 13.66 -5.87
N PRO A 221 -18.15 12.53 -6.57
CA PRO A 221 -18.77 12.46 -7.88
C PRO A 221 -20.28 12.73 -7.77
N SER A 222 -20.76 13.71 -8.52
CA SER A 222 -22.19 13.99 -8.71
C SER A 222 -22.59 13.68 -10.15
N VAL A 223 -23.84 13.25 -10.34
CA VAL A 223 -24.42 13.13 -11.69
C VAL A 223 -24.59 14.55 -12.25
N THR A 224 -23.84 14.86 -13.30
CA THR A 224 -23.84 16.17 -13.96
C THR A 224 -24.25 16.00 -15.42
N ASP A 225 -25.14 16.87 -15.92
CA ASP A 225 -25.48 16.94 -17.33
C ASP A 225 -24.31 17.59 -18.11
N MET A 226 -23.65 16.78 -18.96
CA MET A 226 -22.51 17.23 -19.76
C MET A 226 -22.88 18.31 -20.79
N GLY A 227 -24.13 18.32 -21.27
CA GLY A 227 -24.61 19.32 -22.23
C GLY A 227 -24.76 20.71 -21.61
N ALA A 228 -25.23 20.77 -20.35
CA ALA A 228 -25.28 22.01 -19.59
C ALA A 228 -23.89 22.46 -19.13
N PHE A 229 -23.03 21.53 -18.72
CA PHE A 229 -21.66 21.84 -18.24
C PHE A 229 -20.75 22.43 -19.31
N LEU A 230 -20.90 22.03 -20.57
CA LEU A 230 -20.08 22.53 -21.68
C LEU A 230 -20.50 23.93 -22.18
N GLN A 231 -21.57 24.51 -21.63
CA GLN A 231 -22.08 25.84 -22.00
C GLN A 231 -21.77 26.94 -20.96
N GLU A 232 -21.22 26.57 -19.80
CA GLU A 232 -20.59 27.48 -18.82
C GLU A 232 -19.13 27.76 -19.16
#